data_AF-A0A5B8MND2-F1
#
_entry.id   AF-A0A5B8MND2-F1
#
_cell.length_a   1.000
_cell.length_b   1.000
_cell.length_c   1.000
_cell.angle_alpha   90.00
_cell.angle_beta   90.00
_cell.angle_gamma   90.00
#
_symmetry.space_group_name_H-M   'P 1'
#
loop_
_entity.id
_entity.type
_entity.pdbx_description
1 polymer ?
#
loop_
_entity_poly.entity_id
_entity_poly.type
_entity_poly.pdbx_seq_one_letter_code
_entity_poly.pdbx_strand_id
1 'polypeptide(L)'
;MGWRKVFVDYSRKEVPDDEDLPCFRDVKSRRYLVGGSPSPLPLPLPLPRSTRSEDGSVFVHDPRHFPGAKSFGFLDFVKWRRNVVATPRPTKDELLRLKGFPVDHTKLGSQLPRGDLQATFLGHASMVLRVGEHCVLFDPVLSRRCSPSQWVGPERLQECPLKLEDLTVAVDVVCISHNHYDHLDASTVLEVAKRFKPVFFVPLGLAKWFRKLGIRNVVELDWTEQVNLQTPGKGGGLLLTCLPCQHFTSRGVRDRNRTLWCSWIVQGEGKTFYFGGDTGFCESIFKGIGEAFGPIDLAAIPIGAYGHETERWFMKPVHMNCEEAVKCHVLLKSRQSIGIHWGTFQLTAEPVLEPPRLLASEMRKGDLNPFCVLEHGETRSFS
;
A
#
# COMPACT_ATOMS: atom_id res chain seq x y z
N MET A 1 14.18 -20.22 30.64
CA MET A 1 13.13 -20.17 29.60
C MET A 1 13.83 -20.05 28.25
N GLY A 2 13.96 -21.17 27.54
CA GLY A 2 14.87 -21.32 26.41
C GLY A 2 14.22 -21.04 25.06
N TRP A 3 14.86 -20.21 24.25
CA TRP A 3 14.53 -19.99 22.85
C TRP A 3 14.92 -21.23 22.04
N ARG A 4 13.96 -21.93 21.42
CA ARG A 4 14.27 -22.98 20.44
C ARG A 4 14.56 -22.31 19.09
N LYS A 5 15.83 -22.29 18.70
CA LYS A 5 16.23 -22.11 17.29
C LYS A 5 15.77 -23.33 16.51
N VAL A 6 14.79 -23.18 15.63
CA VAL A 6 14.42 -24.23 14.67
C VAL A 6 15.26 -24.00 13.42
N PHE A 7 16.31 -24.80 13.25
CA PHE A 7 16.96 -24.98 11.96
C PHE A 7 16.25 -26.13 11.26
N VAL A 8 15.86 -25.94 10.00
CA VAL A 8 15.31 -27.04 9.20
C VAL A 8 16.23 -27.31 8.04
N ASP A 9 16.87 -28.48 8.07
CA ASP A 9 17.57 -29.11 6.95
C ASP A 9 16.57 -30.05 6.25
N TYR A 10 16.42 -29.89 4.94
CA TYR A 10 15.57 -30.76 4.12
C TYR A 10 16.40 -31.38 3.00
N SER A 11 17.10 -32.46 3.35
CA SER A 11 17.55 -33.49 2.40
C SER A 11 16.60 -34.69 2.46
N ARG A 12 15.36 -34.55 1.98
CA ARG A 12 14.52 -35.68 1.51
C ARG A 12 13.27 -35.20 0.77
N LYS A 13 12.93 -35.96 -0.27
CA LYS A 13 11.87 -35.72 -1.27
C LYS A 13 10.49 -36.10 -0.72
N GLU A 14 9.49 -35.32 -1.18
CA GLU A 14 8.04 -35.58 -1.23
C GLU A 14 7.25 -35.61 0.09
N VAL A 15 6.32 -34.64 0.25
CA VAL A 15 5.17 -34.66 1.18
C VAL A 15 3.98 -33.96 0.49
N PRO A 16 2.73 -34.43 0.65
CA PRO A 16 1.55 -33.99 -0.13
C PRO A 16 1.01 -32.62 0.28
N ASP A 17 0.30 -31.96 -0.65
CA ASP A 17 -0.49 -30.74 -0.42
C ASP A 17 -1.70 -31.06 0.48
N ASP A 18 -1.75 -30.45 1.67
CA ASP A 18 -2.90 -30.49 2.59
C ASP A 18 -3.23 -29.05 3.04
N GLU A 19 -4.50 -28.65 2.93
CA GLU A 19 -4.95 -27.24 2.83
C GLU A 19 -5.22 -26.50 4.17
N ASP A 20 -4.92 -27.05 5.36
CA ASP A 20 -5.34 -26.43 6.63
C ASP A 20 -4.24 -26.25 7.70
N LEU A 21 -3.14 -25.55 7.39
CA LEU A 21 -2.10 -25.19 8.38
C LEU A 21 -1.72 -23.69 8.35
N PRO A 22 -1.35 -23.09 9.50
CA PRO A 22 -1.10 -21.64 9.62
C PRO A 22 -0.02 -21.13 8.65
N CYS A 23 -0.22 -19.88 8.19
CA CYS A 23 0.41 -19.14 7.08
C CYS A 23 1.95 -18.96 7.07
N PHE A 24 2.72 -19.83 7.74
CA PHE A 24 4.18 -19.67 7.93
C PHE A 24 5.03 -20.80 7.35
N ARG A 25 4.62 -21.38 6.23
CA ARG A 25 5.47 -22.35 5.53
C ARG A 25 5.81 -21.86 4.12
N ASP A 26 7.11 -21.83 3.85
CA ASP A 26 7.78 -21.57 2.56
C ASP A 26 8.27 -20.16 2.19
N VAL A 27 8.85 -19.41 3.14
CA VAL A 27 9.95 -18.49 2.78
C VAL A 27 11.26 -19.28 2.67
N LYS A 28 11.56 -19.84 1.49
CA LYS A 28 12.84 -20.52 1.19
C LYS A 28 13.96 -19.52 0.86
N SER A 29 14.16 -18.51 1.69
CA SER A 29 15.30 -17.61 1.55
C SER A 29 16.24 -17.78 2.75
N ARG A 30 17.51 -18.12 2.50
CA ARG A 30 18.57 -18.10 3.53
C ARG A 30 18.88 -16.68 4.06
N ARG A 31 18.12 -15.68 3.58
CA ARG A 31 18.40 -14.25 3.69
C ARG A 31 17.44 -13.50 4.60
N TYR A 32 16.39 -14.11 5.15
CA TYR A 32 15.46 -13.45 6.06
C TYR A 32 14.94 -14.45 7.08
N LEU A 33 14.89 -14.07 8.35
CA LEU A 33 14.19 -14.84 9.38
C LEU A 33 12.81 -14.21 9.54
N VAL A 34 11.80 -14.87 8.97
CA VAL A 34 10.40 -14.50 9.11
C VAL A 34 9.86 -15.27 10.30
N GLY A 35 9.73 -14.58 11.43
CA GLY A 35 9.14 -15.12 12.64
C GLY A 35 7.68 -14.71 12.74
N GLY A 36 6.78 -15.69 12.65
CA GLY A 36 5.41 -15.52 13.16
C GLY A 36 5.41 -15.71 14.68
N SER A 37 4.70 -14.85 15.41
CA SER A 37 4.23 -15.26 16.74
C SER A 37 3.18 -16.36 16.52
N PRO A 38 3.23 -17.51 17.24
CA PRO A 38 2.25 -18.59 17.10
C PRO A 38 0.81 -18.18 17.48
N SER A 39 0.65 -16.99 18.05
CA SER A 39 -0.61 -16.26 18.15
C SER A 39 -0.34 -14.79 17.84
N PRO A 40 -1.15 -14.08 17.02
CA PRO A 40 -1.06 -12.63 16.93
C PRO A 40 -1.13 -12.08 18.35
N LEU A 41 -0.19 -11.22 18.74
CA LEU A 41 -0.37 -10.46 19.97
C LEU A 41 -1.74 -9.78 19.82
N PRO A 42 -2.70 -10.00 20.73
CA PRO A 42 -4.05 -9.47 20.55
C PRO A 42 -3.92 -7.95 20.40
N LEU A 43 -4.22 -7.45 19.19
CA LEU A 43 -4.29 -6.01 18.99
C LEU A 43 -5.36 -5.49 19.95
N PRO A 44 -5.12 -4.39 20.69
CA PRO A 44 -5.87 -4.13 21.91
C PRO A 44 -7.39 -3.90 21.74
N LEU A 45 -7.91 -3.59 20.55
CA LEU A 45 -9.30 -3.12 20.31
C LEU A 45 -9.76 -3.46 18.86
N PRO A 46 -11.08 -3.41 18.52
CA PRO A 46 -11.76 -4.37 17.64
C PRO A 46 -11.56 -4.07 16.15
N LEU A 47 -10.33 -4.17 15.67
CA LEU A 47 -10.08 -4.29 14.24
C LEU A 47 -10.57 -5.66 13.77
N PRO A 48 -11.46 -5.74 12.75
CA PRO A 48 -11.99 -7.01 12.29
C PRO A 48 -10.95 -7.81 11.50
N ARG A 49 -11.09 -9.14 11.56
CA ARG A 49 -10.53 -10.05 10.55
C ARG A 49 -11.28 -9.89 9.23
N SER A 50 -10.71 -10.35 8.12
CA SER A 50 -11.45 -10.35 6.86
C SER A 50 -12.67 -11.28 6.92
N THR A 51 -13.68 -10.96 6.12
CA THR A 51 -14.90 -11.75 5.98
C THR A 51 -15.00 -12.28 4.57
N ARG A 52 -15.51 -13.50 4.41
CA ARG A 52 -15.78 -14.12 3.12
C ARG A 52 -17.28 -14.26 2.89
N SER A 53 -17.68 -14.41 1.63
CA SER A 53 -19.02 -14.83 1.25
C SER A 53 -19.39 -16.18 1.88
N GLU A 54 -20.69 -16.50 1.92
CA GLU A 54 -21.19 -17.76 2.49
C GLU A 54 -20.56 -19.01 1.85
N ASP A 55 -20.25 -18.96 0.55
CA ASP A 55 -19.57 -20.02 -0.19
C ASP A 55 -18.03 -19.98 -0.07
N GLY A 56 -17.48 -19.04 0.70
CA GLY A 56 -16.05 -18.83 0.90
C GLY A 56 -15.28 -18.29 -0.31
N SER A 57 -15.95 -18.06 -1.46
CA SER A 57 -15.27 -17.85 -2.74
C SER A 57 -14.65 -16.46 -2.90
N VAL A 58 -15.20 -15.44 -2.25
CA VAL A 58 -14.75 -14.05 -2.34
C VAL A 58 -14.74 -13.36 -0.98
N PHE A 59 -13.93 -12.32 -0.84
CA PHE A 59 -13.95 -11.42 0.29
C PHE A 59 -15.10 -10.41 0.19
N VAL A 60 -15.70 -10.10 1.34
CA VAL A 60 -16.84 -9.17 1.43
C VAL A 60 -16.62 -8.19 2.58
N HIS A 61 -17.20 -7.00 2.45
CA HIS A 61 -17.27 -6.06 3.57
C HIS A 61 -18.32 -6.53 4.57
N ASP A 62 -17.93 -6.64 5.84
CA ASP A 62 -18.89 -6.79 6.93
C ASP A 62 -19.61 -5.44 7.17
N PRO A 63 -20.94 -5.34 6.97
CA PRO A 63 -21.68 -4.10 7.14
C PRO A 63 -21.58 -3.49 8.54
N ARG A 64 -21.26 -4.29 9.57
CA ARG A 64 -21.05 -3.80 10.95
C ARG A 64 -19.82 -2.91 11.06
N HIS A 65 -18.80 -3.20 10.26
CA HIS A 65 -17.53 -2.47 10.25
C HIS A 65 -17.44 -1.46 9.10
N PHE A 66 -18.07 -1.75 7.97
CA PHE A 66 -17.99 -0.94 6.75
C PHE A 66 -19.38 -0.55 6.22
N PRO A 67 -20.19 0.22 6.99
CA PRO A 67 -21.54 0.60 6.57
C PRO A 67 -21.56 1.50 5.32
N GLY A 68 -20.44 2.15 5.00
CA GLY A 68 -20.28 2.98 3.80
C GLY A 68 -19.84 2.20 2.55
N ALA A 69 -19.50 0.91 2.68
CA ALA A 69 -19.13 0.09 1.55
C ALA A 69 -20.36 -0.20 0.67
N LYS A 70 -20.19 -0.03 -0.63
CA LYS A 70 -21.25 -0.27 -1.60
C LYS A 70 -20.66 -0.83 -2.88
N SER A 71 -21.33 -1.83 -3.43
CA SER A 71 -21.05 -2.35 -4.76
C SER A 71 -22.01 -1.71 -5.77
N PHE A 72 -21.51 -1.52 -6.99
CA PHE A 72 -22.28 -0.97 -8.10
C PHE A 72 -22.37 -1.98 -9.24
N GLY A 73 -23.45 -1.90 -10.00
CA GLY A 73 -23.71 -2.80 -11.11
C GLY A 73 -22.96 -2.41 -12.38
N PHE A 74 -23.11 -3.23 -13.43
CA PHE A 74 -22.50 -2.97 -14.73
C PHE A 74 -22.93 -1.64 -15.36
N LEU A 75 -24.22 -1.29 -15.27
CA LEU A 75 -24.74 -0.03 -15.83
C LEU A 75 -24.14 1.20 -15.14
N ASP A 76 -23.99 1.13 -13.82
CA ASP A 76 -23.34 2.19 -13.02
C ASP A 76 -21.86 2.35 -13.43
N PHE A 77 -21.15 1.23 -13.59
CA PHE A 77 -19.77 1.23 -14.07
C PHE A 77 -19.65 1.87 -15.46
N VAL A 78 -20.54 1.53 -16.40
CA VAL A 78 -20.56 2.13 -17.74
C VAL A 78 -20.85 3.63 -17.65
N LYS A 79 -21.80 4.05 -16.83
CA LYS A 79 -22.13 5.46 -16.60
C LYS A 79 -20.93 6.23 -16.07
N TRP A 80 -20.28 5.72 -15.02
CA TRP A 80 -19.06 6.30 -14.47
C TRP A 80 -17.95 6.36 -15.53
N ARG A 81 -17.69 5.25 -16.22
CA ARG A 81 -16.60 5.17 -17.22
C ARG A 81 -16.79 6.16 -18.36
N ARG A 82 -18.03 6.41 -18.79
CA ARG A 82 -18.34 7.42 -19.81
C ARG A 82 -17.98 8.83 -19.34
N ASN A 83 -18.19 9.15 -18.07
CA ASN A 83 -17.78 10.43 -17.50
C ASN A 83 -16.27 10.58 -17.54
N VAL A 84 -15.53 9.59 -17.01
CA VAL A 84 -14.05 9.60 -17.02
C VAL A 84 -13.47 9.75 -18.43
N VAL A 85 -14.05 9.07 -19.42
CA VAL A 85 -13.60 9.14 -20.82
C VAL A 85 -13.92 10.50 -21.45
N ALA A 86 -15.00 11.14 -21.03
CA ALA A 86 -15.37 12.49 -21.50
C ALA A 86 -14.53 13.59 -20.84
N THR A 87 -13.85 13.30 -19.73
CA THR A 87 -12.98 14.27 -19.05
C THR A 87 -11.78 14.64 -19.93
N PRO A 88 -11.51 15.94 -20.14
CA PRO A 88 -10.32 16.39 -20.83
C PRO A 88 -9.03 15.86 -20.18
N ARG A 89 -8.02 15.59 -21.01
CA ARG A 89 -6.67 15.34 -20.50
C ARG A 89 -6.09 16.64 -19.89
N PRO A 90 -5.18 16.53 -18.91
CA PRO A 90 -4.47 17.69 -18.39
C PRO A 90 -3.79 18.50 -19.49
N THR A 91 -3.83 19.81 -19.35
CA THR A 91 -3.13 20.76 -20.22
C THR A 91 -1.60 20.63 -20.07
N LYS A 92 -0.86 21.16 -21.05
CA LYS A 92 0.63 21.17 -20.98
C LYS A 92 1.14 21.90 -19.72
N ASP A 93 0.48 22.98 -19.33
CA ASP A 93 0.87 23.76 -18.15
C ASP A 93 0.61 22.99 -16.85
N GLU A 94 -0.48 22.21 -16.77
CA GLU A 94 -0.73 21.33 -15.65
C GLU A 94 0.30 20.20 -15.56
N LEU A 95 0.67 19.61 -16.70
CA LEU A 95 1.74 18.59 -16.75
C LEU A 95 3.10 19.16 -16.34
N LEU A 96 3.41 20.40 -16.73
CA LEU A 96 4.63 21.10 -16.31
C LEU A 96 4.66 21.34 -14.80
N ARG A 97 3.51 21.65 -14.18
CA ARG A 97 3.40 21.81 -12.71
C ARG A 97 3.45 20.49 -11.95
N LEU A 98 3.04 19.38 -12.58
CA LEU A 98 3.17 18.05 -12.01
C LEU A 98 4.59 17.50 -12.09
N LYS A 99 5.41 18.01 -13.01
CA LYS A 99 6.73 17.47 -13.31
C LYS A 99 7.60 17.48 -12.06
N GLY A 100 7.87 16.29 -11.54
CA GLY A 100 8.83 16.11 -10.46
C GLY A 100 10.28 16.10 -10.91
N PHE A 101 11.12 15.54 -10.04
CA PHE A 101 12.56 15.48 -10.20
C PHE A 101 13.03 14.02 -10.13
N PRO A 102 14.17 13.67 -10.73
CA PRO A 102 14.79 12.37 -10.48
C PRO A 102 15.02 12.17 -8.98
N VAL A 103 14.89 10.93 -8.50
CA VAL A 103 15.19 10.61 -7.10
C VAL A 103 16.64 10.96 -6.78
N ASP A 104 16.86 11.65 -5.65
CA ASP A 104 18.20 11.87 -5.12
C ASP A 104 18.74 10.58 -4.48
N HIS A 105 19.50 9.83 -5.26
CA HIS A 105 20.11 8.56 -4.83
C HIS A 105 21.15 8.72 -3.72
N THR A 106 21.75 9.91 -3.58
CA THR A 106 22.70 10.19 -2.49
C THR A 106 21.95 10.36 -1.18
N LYS A 107 20.83 11.10 -1.20
CA LYS A 107 19.97 11.27 -0.04
C LYS A 107 19.31 9.96 0.37
N LEU A 108 18.79 9.20 -0.60
CA LEU A 108 18.17 7.90 -0.34
C LEU A 108 19.19 6.87 0.15
N GLY A 109 20.43 6.91 -0.34
CA GLY A 109 21.51 6.01 0.04
C GLY A 109 22.21 6.36 1.36
N SER A 110 22.02 7.57 1.88
CA SER A 110 22.71 8.04 3.08
C SER A 110 22.25 7.30 4.34
N GLN A 111 23.09 7.35 5.37
CA GLN A 111 22.75 6.81 6.68
C GLN A 111 21.63 7.65 7.29
N LEU A 112 20.51 7.00 7.60
CA LEU A 112 19.38 7.64 8.24
C LEU A 112 19.69 7.85 9.73
N PRO A 113 19.51 9.06 10.29
CA PRO A 113 19.63 9.28 11.73
C PRO A 113 18.70 8.34 12.51
N ARG A 114 19.15 7.92 13.69
CA ARG A 114 18.37 7.00 14.52
C ARG A 114 17.08 7.68 14.97
N GLY A 115 15.95 7.01 14.75
CA GLY A 115 14.63 7.54 15.09
C GLY A 115 14.00 8.40 14.00
N ASP A 116 14.66 8.60 12.86
CA ASP A 116 14.02 9.24 11.71
C ASP A 116 13.35 8.19 10.82
N LEU A 117 12.33 8.63 10.10
CA LEU A 117 11.81 7.99 8.90
C LEU A 117 12.23 8.82 7.69
N GLN A 118 12.49 8.21 6.55
CA GLN A 118 12.64 8.93 5.30
C GLN A 118 11.72 8.34 4.24
N ALA A 119 10.92 9.19 3.61
CA ALA A 119 9.99 8.80 2.56
C ALA A 119 10.39 9.42 1.23
N THR A 120 10.31 8.63 0.17
CA THR A 120 10.47 9.10 -1.22
C THR A 120 9.19 8.81 -1.98
N PHE A 121 8.58 9.85 -2.55
CA PHE A 121 7.36 9.70 -3.34
C PHE A 121 7.68 9.36 -4.80
N LEU A 122 7.26 8.19 -5.29
CA LEU A 122 7.51 7.77 -6.67
C LEU A 122 6.32 8.07 -7.61
N GLY A 123 5.24 8.61 -7.03
CA GLY A 123 4.00 8.92 -7.70
C GLY A 123 2.90 7.90 -7.44
N HIS A 124 1.66 8.37 -7.43
CA HIS A 124 0.47 7.57 -7.18
C HIS A 124 0.52 7.00 -5.76
N ALA A 125 0.37 5.70 -5.55
CA ALA A 125 0.61 5.07 -4.25
C ALA A 125 2.06 4.56 -4.08
N SER A 126 2.89 4.63 -5.13
CA SER A 126 4.25 4.11 -5.09
C SER A 126 5.16 4.98 -4.24
N MET A 127 5.80 4.38 -3.25
CA MET A 127 6.76 5.08 -2.41
C MET A 127 7.84 4.18 -1.84
N VAL A 128 8.96 4.80 -1.47
CA VAL A 128 10.04 4.19 -0.69
C VAL A 128 9.94 4.71 0.74
N LEU A 129 10.07 3.81 1.71
CA LEU A 129 10.29 4.16 3.12
C LEU A 129 11.64 3.60 3.57
N ARG A 130 12.46 4.46 4.16
CA ARG A 130 13.62 4.07 4.95
C ARG A 130 13.25 4.19 6.43
N VAL A 131 13.52 3.11 7.18
CA VAL A 131 13.36 3.04 8.63
C VAL A 131 14.54 2.25 9.20
N GLY A 132 15.41 2.94 9.95
CA GLY A 132 16.73 2.43 10.30
C GLY A 132 17.52 1.98 9.06
N GLU A 133 18.01 0.74 9.09
CA GLU A 133 18.76 0.15 7.97
C GLU A 133 17.87 -0.49 6.89
N HIS A 134 16.54 -0.51 7.09
CA HIS A 134 15.62 -1.18 6.19
C HIS A 134 15.08 -0.23 5.10
N CYS A 135 14.83 -0.79 3.93
CA CYS A 135 14.19 -0.14 2.80
C CYS A 135 12.94 -0.93 2.39
N VAL A 136 11.79 -0.26 2.46
CA VAL A 136 10.46 -0.82 2.17
C VAL A 136 9.89 -0.12 0.96
N LEU A 137 9.48 -0.88 -0.07
CA LEU A 137 8.69 -0.38 -1.18
C LEU A 137 7.21 -0.65 -0.95
N PHE A 138 6.37 0.33 -1.22
CA PHE A 138 4.91 0.18 -1.18
C PHE A 138 4.33 0.35 -2.58
N ASP A 139 3.43 -0.55 -2.96
CA ASP A 139 2.66 -0.53 -4.22
C ASP A 139 3.47 -0.05 -5.44
N PRO A 140 4.62 -0.69 -5.75
CA PRO A 140 5.56 -0.14 -6.72
C PRO A 140 5.05 -0.34 -8.15
N VAL A 141 4.67 0.77 -8.80
CA VAL A 141 4.24 0.84 -10.21
C VAL A 141 5.14 1.81 -10.97
N LEU A 142 6.24 1.27 -11.50
CA LEU A 142 7.22 2.07 -12.25
C LEU A 142 6.91 2.10 -13.76
N SER A 143 6.06 1.21 -14.25
CA SER A 143 5.66 1.14 -15.65
C SER A 143 4.98 2.40 -16.17
N ARG A 144 4.97 2.54 -17.50
CA ARG A 144 4.30 3.63 -18.22
C ARG A 144 2.78 3.58 -18.06
N ARG A 145 2.18 2.38 -18.08
CA ARG A 145 0.73 2.19 -17.94
C ARG A 145 0.39 1.25 -16.79
N CYS A 146 -0.63 1.60 -16.01
CA CYS A 146 -1.26 0.73 -15.02
C CYS A 146 -2.37 -0.09 -15.70
N SER A 147 -1.97 -1.11 -16.45
CA SER A 147 -2.86 -1.90 -17.30
C SER A 147 -2.32 -3.31 -17.51
N PRO A 148 -3.15 -4.31 -17.88
CA PRO A 148 -2.66 -5.61 -18.35
C PRO A 148 -1.75 -5.52 -19.58
N SER A 149 -1.73 -4.40 -20.28
CA SER A 149 -0.94 -4.17 -21.49
C SER A 149 -0.34 -2.77 -21.50
N GLN A 150 0.89 -2.62 -21.97
CA GLN A 150 1.54 -1.31 -22.15
C GLN A 150 1.05 -0.55 -23.39
N TRP A 151 0.16 -1.14 -24.20
CA TRP A 151 -0.41 -0.52 -25.39
C TRP A 151 -1.76 0.18 -25.14
N VAL A 152 -2.48 -0.19 -24.09
CA VAL A 152 -3.84 0.30 -23.78
C VAL A 152 -4.00 0.53 -22.29
N GLY A 153 -4.94 1.39 -21.88
CA GLY A 153 -5.22 1.68 -20.47
C GLY A 153 -4.60 2.99 -20.00
N PRO A 154 -4.75 3.36 -18.72
CA PRO A 154 -4.28 4.64 -18.21
C PRO A 154 -2.75 4.73 -18.30
N GLU A 155 -2.27 5.85 -18.80
CA GLU A 155 -0.85 6.17 -18.93
C GLU A 155 -0.47 7.19 -17.87
N ARG A 156 0.75 7.07 -17.34
CA ARG A 156 1.29 8.04 -16.41
C ARG A 156 1.43 9.41 -17.08
N LEU A 157 1.10 10.46 -16.34
CA LEU A 157 1.11 11.86 -16.78
C LEU A 157 2.52 12.45 -16.85
N GLN A 158 3.45 11.87 -16.11
CA GLN A 158 4.86 12.24 -16.03
C GLN A 158 5.69 10.98 -15.91
N GLU A 159 6.98 10.99 -16.25
CA GLU A 159 7.86 9.83 -16.13
C GLU A 159 8.03 9.34 -14.68
N CYS A 160 8.53 8.12 -14.50
CA CYS A 160 8.86 7.63 -13.15
C CYS A 160 10.12 8.32 -12.66
N PRO A 161 10.10 8.95 -11.47
CA PRO A 161 11.29 9.61 -10.94
C PRO A 161 12.40 8.62 -10.53
N LEU A 162 12.05 7.34 -10.38
CA LEU A 162 12.97 6.26 -10.06
C LEU A 162 13.05 5.26 -11.20
N LYS A 163 14.25 5.03 -11.72
CA LYS A 163 14.56 3.79 -12.41
C LYS A 163 15.11 2.80 -11.40
N LEU A 164 14.64 1.55 -11.47
CA LEU A 164 15.07 0.54 -10.51
C LEU A 164 16.59 0.27 -10.62
N GLU A 165 17.16 0.49 -11.80
CA GLU A 165 18.59 0.38 -12.06
C GLU A 165 19.45 1.29 -11.16
N ASP A 166 18.94 2.49 -10.86
CA ASP A 166 19.64 3.54 -10.13
C ASP A 166 19.48 3.40 -8.60
N LEU A 167 18.57 2.54 -8.12
CA LEU A 167 18.33 2.38 -6.69
C LEU A 167 19.54 1.75 -5.98
N THR A 168 20.30 2.58 -5.27
CA THR A 168 21.56 2.22 -4.59
C THR A 168 21.33 1.44 -3.29
N VAL A 169 20.15 1.58 -2.68
CA VAL A 169 19.78 0.88 -1.45
C VAL A 169 19.12 -0.45 -1.79
N ALA A 170 19.54 -1.52 -1.12
CA ALA A 170 18.88 -2.81 -1.24
C ALA A 170 17.46 -2.76 -0.65
N VAL A 171 16.47 -3.11 -1.46
CA VAL A 171 15.08 -3.28 -1.02
C VAL A 171 14.99 -4.57 -0.20
N ASP A 172 14.51 -4.48 1.04
CA ASP A 172 14.32 -5.64 1.92
C ASP A 172 12.90 -6.18 1.83
N VAL A 173 11.95 -5.26 1.65
CA VAL A 173 10.52 -5.52 1.78
C VAL A 173 9.77 -4.84 0.65
N VAL A 174 8.78 -5.54 0.11
CA VAL A 174 7.74 -4.94 -0.74
C VAL A 174 6.39 -5.20 -0.10
N CYS A 175 5.63 -4.16 0.23
CA CYS A 175 4.28 -4.27 0.73
C CYS A 175 3.30 -3.93 -0.39
N ILE A 176 2.34 -4.83 -0.64
CA ILE A 176 1.27 -4.63 -1.62
C ILE A 176 -0.04 -4.45 -0.85
N SER A 177 -0.77 -3.37 -1.08
CA SER A 177 -2.08 -3.13 -0.46
C SER A 177 -3.18 -4.00 -1.07
N HIS A 178 -3.21 -4.09 -2.40
CA HIS A 178 -4.24 -4.84 -3.12
C HIS A 178 -3.81 -5.07 -4.58
N ASN A 179 -4.66 -5.74 -5.36
CA ASN A 179 -4.27 -6.27 -6.66
C ASN A 179 -4.61 -5.37 -7.87
N HIS A 180 -5.05 -4.12 -7.72
CA HIS A 180 -5.33 -3.28 -8.89
C HIS A 180 -4.05 -2.96 -9.68
N TYR A 181 -4.19 -2.65 -10.97
CA TYR A 181 -3.04 -2.47 -11.88
C TYR A 181 -2.18 -1.24 -11.55
N ASP A 182 -2.74 -0.26 -10.85
CA ASP A 182 -2.07 0.96 -10.39
C ASP A 182 -1.43 0.81 -9.00
N HIS A 183 -1.56 -0.38 -8.37
CA HIS A 183 -0.88 -0.74 -7.11
C HIS A 183 0.02 -1.97 -7.24
N LEU A 184 -0.28 -2.84 -8.22
CA LEU A 184 0.45 -4.08 -8.47
C LEU A 184 0.83 -4.19 -9.96
N ASP A 185 2.07 -3.83 -10.25
CA ASP A 185 2.66 -3.90 -11.58
C ASP A 185 3.58 -5.12 -11.74
N ALA A 186 3.23 -5.99 -12.68
CA ALA A 186 3.90 -7.28 -12.87
C ALA A 186 5.37 -7.14 -13.31
N SER A 187 5.68 -6.20 -14.21
CA SER A 187 7.06 -5.95 -14.65
C SER A 187 7.91 -5.44 -13.50
N THR A 188 7.40 -4.48 -12.74
CA THR A 188 8.08 -3.91 -11.57
C THR A 188 8.39 -4.98 -10.52
N VAL A 189 7.42 -5.79 -10.09
CA VAL A 189 7.68 -6.80 -9.04
C VAL A 189 8.63 -7.91 -9.50
N LEU A 190 8.60 -8.29 -10.78
CA LEU A 190 9.55 -9.23 -11.37
C LEU A 190 10.98 -8.69 -11.34
N GLU A 191 11.16 -7.43 -11.72
CA GLU A 191 12.48 -6.78 -11.74
C GLU A 191 13.04 -6.60 -10.31
N VAL A 192 12.20 -6.17 -9.37
CA VAL A 192 12.53 -6.05 -7.94
C VAL A 192 12.92 -7.41 -7.36
N ALA A 193 12.14 -8.46 -7.64
CA ALA A 193 12.42 -9.81 -7.18
C ALA A 193 13.76 -10.33 -7.72
N LYS A 194 14.05 -10.06 -9.01
CA LYS A 194 15.31 -10.45 -9.66
C LYS A 194 16.51 -9.73 -9.05
N ARG A 195 16.40 -8.42 -8.84
CA ARG A 195 17.51 -7.57 -8.40
C ARG A 195 17.82 -7.70 -6.91
N PHE A 196 16.80 -7.57 -6.07
CA PHE A 196 17.02 -7.43 -4.62
C PHE A 196 16.65 -8.70 -3.82
N LYS A 197 15.75 -9.52 -4.36
CA LYS A 197 15.17 -10.70 -3.68
C LYS A 197 14.52 -10.34 -2.33
N PRO A 198 13.69 -9.29 -2.25
CA PRO A 198 13.06 -8.89 -0.99
C PRO A 198 11.99 -9.90 -0.56
N VAL A 199 11.48 -9.75 0.65
CA VAL A 199 10.23 -10.42 1.07
C VAL A 199 9.04 -9.58 0.59
N PHE A 200 8.13 -10.19 -0.15
CA PHE A 200 6.87 -9.57 -0.54
C PHE A 200 5.80 -9.86 0.52
N PHE A 201 5.24 -8.82 1.12
CA PHE A 201 4.08 -8.92 2.02
C PHE A 201 2.82 -8.53 1.25
N VAL A 202 1.85 -9.44 1.21
CA VAL A 202 0.66 -9.33 0.37
C VAL A 202 -0.60 -9.72 1.15
N PRO A 203 -1.77 -9.17 0.81
CA PRO A 203 -3.03 -9.56 1.43
C PRO A 203 -3.46 -10.98 1.01
N LEU A 204 -4.28 -11.62 1.85
CA LEU A 204 -4.79 -12.98 1.70
C LEU A 204 -5.33 -13.32 0.28
N GLY A 205 -4.96 -14.48 -0.27
CA GLY A 205 -5.26 -14.95 -1.62
C GLY A 205 -4.30 -14.49 -2.75
N LEU A 206 -3.46 -13.47 -2.55
CA LEU A 206 -2.61 -12.88 -3.59
C LEU A 206 -1.27 -13.62 -3.82
N ALA A 207 -0.76 -14.40 -2.87
CA ALA A 207 0.49 -15.13 -3.01
C ALA A 207 0.49 -16.12 -4.19
N LYS A 208 -0.67 -16.71 -4.52
CA LYS A 208 -0.82 -17.58 -5.70
C LYS A 208 -0.47 -16.85 -7.00
N TRP A 209 -0.79 -15.55 -7.10
CA TRP A 209 -0.45 -14.74 -8.27
C TRP A 209 1.06 -14.52 -8.37
N PHE A 210 1.73 -14.21 -7.24
CA PHE A 210 3.20 -14.06 -7.19
C PHE A 210 3.93 -15.35 -7.54
N ARG A 211 3.47 -16.50 -7.00
CA ARG A 211 4.07 -17.81 -7.28
C ARG A 211 3.98 -18.18 -8.76
N LYS A 212 2.88 -17.81 -9.46
CA LYS A 212 2.75 -17.99 -10.92
C LYS A 212 3.79 -17.19 -11.71
N LEU A 213 4.26 -16.07 -11.18
CA LEU A 213 5.36 -15.28 -11.75
C LEU A 213 6.75 -15.80 -11.34
N GLY A 214 6.83 -16.91 -10.59
CA GLY A 214 8.09 -17.46 -10.08
C GLY A 214 8.60 -16.77 -8.82
N ILE A 215 7.86 -15.81 -8.25
CA ILE A 215 8.24 -15.11 -7.02
C ILE A 215 7.78 -15.95 -5.83
N ARG A 216 8.75 -16.52 -5.10
CA ARG A 216 8.49 -17.44 -3.97
C ARG A 216 8.69 -16.81 -2.59
N ASN A 217 9.46 -15.72 -2.50
CA ASN A 217 9.67 -15.02 -1.23
C ASN A 217 8.47 -14.10 -0.94
N VAL A 218 7.31 -14.72 -0.68
CA VAL A 218 6.04 -14.03 -0.47
C VAL A 218 5.39 -14.53 0.81
N VAL A 219 4.97 -13.59 1.65
CA VAL A 219 4.24 -13.80 2.89
C VAL A 219 2.87 -13.19 2.72
N GLU A 220 1.86 -13.99 2.96
CA GLU A 220 0.47 -13.61 2.81
C GLU A 220 -0.15 -13.37 4.18
N LEU A 221 -0.96 -12.31 4.33
CA LEU A 221 -1.51 -11.92 5.62
C LEU A 221 -2.99 -11.55 5.51
N ASP A 222 -3.78 -12.05 6.45
CA ASP A 222 -5.11 -11.53 6.75
C ASP A 222 -5.01 -10.23 7.56
N TRP A 223 -6.12 -9.49 7.64
CA TRP A 223 -6.22 -8.35 8.54
C TRP A 223 -5.88 -8.74 9.98
N THR A 224 -5.27 -7.79 10.68
CA THR A 224 -4.73 -7.91 12.04
C THR A 224 -3.58 -8.90 12.22
N GLU A 225 -3.11 -9.57 11.17
CA GLU A 225 -1.95 -10.44 11.26
C GLU A 225 -0.65 -9.64 11.23
N GLN A 226 0.31 -10.12 12.00
CA GLN A 226 1.60 -9.47 12.20
C GLN A 226 2.75 -10.40 11.90
N VAL A 227 3.83 -9.84 11.36
CA VAL A 227 5.06 -10.58 11.09
C VAL A 227 6.25 -9.76 11.53
N ASN A 228 7.13 -10.40 12.29
CA ASN A 228 8.44 -9.85 12.62
C ASN A 228 9.46 -10.32 11.57
N LEU A 229 10.04 -9.35 10.87
CA LEU A 229 11.09 -9.54 9.89
C LEU A 229 12.43 -9.17 10.48
N GLN A 230 13.37 -10.11 10.43
CA GLN A 230 14.77 -9.86 10.71
C GLN A 230 15.58 -10.04 9.42
N THR A 231 16.40 -9.04 9.08
CA THR A 231 17.28 -9.06 7.92
C THR A 231 18.72 -9.34 8.37
N PRO A 232 19.32 -10.51 8.06
CA PRO A 232 20.71 -10.81 8.36
C PRO A 232 21.66 -9.74 7.83
N GLY A 233 22.58 -9.31 8.69
CA GLY A 233 23.55 -8.27 8.36
C GLY A 233 23.01 -6.84 8.49
N LYS A 234 21.75 -6.66 8.89
CA LYS A 234 21.20 -5.35 9.27
C LYS A 234 20.88 -5.31 10.77
N GLY A 235 21.04 -4.13 11.36
CA GLY A 235 20.61 -3.83 12.72
C GLY A 235 19.09 -3.67 12.81
N GLY A 236 18.52 -4.15 13.91
CA GLY A 236 17.08 -4.06 14.17
C GLY A 236 16.23 -4.97 13.28
N GLY A 237 14.91 -4.83 13.38
CA GLY A 237 13.96 -5.53 12.52
C GLY A 237 12.67 -4.74 12.36
N LEU A 238 11.79 -5.27 11.51
CA LEU A 238 10.51 -4.65 11.21
C LEU A 238 9.37 -5.52 11.73
N LEU A 239 8.41 -4.89 12.41
CA LEU A 239 7.10 -5.49 12.66
C LEU A 239 6.11 -4.95 11.63
N LEU A 240 5.63 -5.83 10.76
CA LEU A 240 4.63 -5.50 9.75
C LEU A 240 3.27 -5.99 10.21
N THR A 241 2.23 -5.16 10.08
CA THR A 241 0.84 -5.54 10.37
C THR A 241 -0.04 -5.27 9.15
N CYS A 242 -0.76 -6.28 8.69
CA CYS A 242 -1.78 -6.15 7.65
C CYS A 242 -3.07 -5.63 8.31
N LEU A 243 -3.67 -4.56 7.79
CA LEU A 243 -4.80 -3.88 8.43
C LEU A 243 -6.04 -3.77 7.53
N PRO A 244 -7.24 -3.73 8.14
CA PRO A 244 -8.48 -3.52 7.41
C PRO A 244 -8.53 -2.15 6.72
N CYS A 245 -9.19 -2.10 5.57
CA CYS A 245 -9.59 -0.86 4.89
C CYS A 245 -10.83 -1.10 4.01
N GLN A 246 -11.45 -0.02 3.52
CA GLN A 246 -12.69 -0.09 2.73
C GLN A 246 -12.39 0.01 1.23
N HIS A 247 -12.02 -1.10 0.60
CA HIS A 247 -11.75 -1.15 -0.85
C HIS A 247 -12.18 -2.48 -1.47
N PHE A 248 -11.74 -2.81 -2.69
CA PHE A 248 -12.05 -4.07 -3.36
C PHE A 248 -10.85 -4.53 -4.21
N THR A 249 -10.92 -5.71 -4.82
CA THR A 249 -9.89 -6.20 -5.75
C THR A 249 -10.49 -6.68 -7.06
N SER A 250 -9.75 -6.53 -8.17
CA SER A 250 -10.09 -7.09 -9.48
C SER A 250 -8.93 -6.88 -10.45
N ARG A 251 -8.51 -7.92 -11.19
CA ARG A 251 -7.59 -7.76 -12.34
C ARG A 251 -8.20 -8.25 -13.65
N GLY A 252 -9.13 -9.18 -13.58
CA GLY A 252 -9.89 -9.68 -14.71
C GLY A 252 -11.40 -9.50 -14.51
N VAL A 253 -12.16 -10.19 -15.36
CA VAL A 253 -13.63 -10.10 -15.39
C VAL A 253 -14.30 -10.99 -14.33
N ARG A 254 -13.60 -12.04 -13.85
CA ARG A 254 -14.16 -13.09 -12.97
C ARG A 254 -13.40 -13.29 -11.66
N ASP A 255 -12.52 -12.35 -11.31
CA ASP A 255 -11.67 -12.44 -10.13
C ASP A 255 -11.96 -11.35 -9.08
N ARG A 256 -13.07 -10.61 -9.25
CA ARG A 256 -13.47 -9.57 -8.30
C ARG A 256 -13.53 -10.16 -6.89
N ASN A 257 -12.83 -9.51 -5.96
CA ASN A 257 -12.75 -9.87 -4.55
C ASN A 257 -12.21 -11.27 -4.24
N ARG A 258 -11.53 -11.95 -5.17
CA ARG A 258 -10.91 -13.25 -4.89
C ARG A 258 -9.63 -13.16 -4.04
N THR A 259 -9.05 -11.96 -3.96
CA THR A 259 -7.93 -11.65 -3.05
C THR A 259 -8.35 -10.51 -2.14
N LEU A 260 -7.78 -10.45 -0.95
CA LEU A 260 -8.04 -9.42 0.03
C LEU A 260 -7.37 -8.09 -0.40
N TRP A 261 -7.82 -6.99 0.20
CA TRP A 261 -7.23 -5.65 0.12
C TRP A 261 -6.88 -5.20 1.54
N CYS A 262 -5.84 -4.39 1.73
CA CYS A 262 -5.43 -3.96 3.07
C CYS A 262 -4.75 -2.59 3.08
N SER A 263 -4.58 -2.07 4.29
CA SER A 263 -3.56 -1.06 4.63
C SER A 263 -2.43 -1.72 5.42
N TRP A 264 -1.32 -1.02 5.65
CA TRP A 264 -0.15 -1.56 6.35
C TRP A 264 0.30 -0.67 7.49
N ILE A 265 0.70 -1.29 8.61
CA ILE A 265 1.59 -0.67 9.59
C ILE A 265 2.97 -1.30 9.47
N VAL A 266 4.01 -0.46 9.50
CA VAL A 266 5.41 -0.87 9.62
C VAL A 266 6.01 -0.19 10.84
N GLN A 267 6.50 -0.99 11.78
CA GLN A 267 7.19 -0.50 12.98
C GLN A 267 8.65 -0.96 12.99
N GLY A 268 9.55 -0.04 13.31
CA GLY A 268 10.99 -0.30 13.38
C GLY A 268 11.72 0.89 13.99
N GLU A 269 12.83 0.67 14.69
CA GLU A 269 13.59 1.75 15.36
C GLU A 269 12.74 2.67 16.27
N GLY A 270 11.69 2.12 16.89
CA GLY A 270 10.78 2.89 17.74
C GLY A 270 9.83 3.84 16.99
N LYS A 271 9.77 3.73 15.66
CA LYS A 271 8.88 4.52 14.79
C LYS A 271 7.75 3.67 14.25
N THR A 272 6.60 4.30 14.03
CA THR A 272 5.40 3.67 13.44
C THR A 272 5.00 4.41 12.16
N PHE A 273 4.98 3.68 11.05
CA PHE A 273 4.54 4.18 9.75
C PHE A 273 3.25 3.49 9.31
N TYR A 274 2.27 4.27 8.83
CA TYR A 274 1.03 3.78 8.23
C TYR A 274 1.00 4.01 6.72
N PHE A 275 0.60 3.01 5.97
CA PHE A 275 0.35 3.11 4.53
C PHE A 275 -1.10 2.75 4.24
N GLY A 276 -1.88 3.70 3.75
CA GLY A 276 -3.33 3.54 3.58
C GLY A 276 -3.76 2.65 2.42
N GLY A 277 -2.92 2.48 1.39
CA GLY A 277 -3.38 1.93 0.11
C GLY A 277 -4.56 2.74 -0.43
N ASP A 278 -5.51 2.06 -1.06
CA ASP A 278 -6.80 2.65 -1.41
C ASP A 278 -7.85 2.33 -0.37
N THR A 279 -8.67 3.32 -0.03
CA THR A 279 -9.76 3.15 0.92
C THR A 279 -10.81 4.24 0.77
N GLY A 280 -12.07 3.87 0.91
CA GLY A 280 -13.15 4.80 1.27
C GLY A 280 -13.04 5.21 2.74
N PHE A 281 -13.83 6.21 3.14
CA PHE A 281 -13.84 6.67 4.53
C PHE A 281 -14.52 5.67 5.46
N CYS A 282 -13.80 5.18 6.46
CA CYS A 282 -14.29 4.24 7.46
C CYS A 282 -13.84 4.66 8.88
N GLU A 283 -14.69 5.42 9.56
CA GLU A 283 -14.37 6.07 10.83
C GLU A 283 -13.97 5.09 11.95
N SER A 284 -14.75 4.02 12.14
CA SER A 284 -14.50 3.02 13.19
C SER A 284 -13.14 2.33 13.02
N ILE A 285 -12.77 2.01 11.78
CA ILE A 285 -11.49 1.37 11.46
C ILE A 285 -10.32 2.33 11.69
N PHE A 286 -10.39 3.56 11.19
CA PHE A 286 -9.31 4.54 11.41
C PHE A 286 -9.12 4.87 12.88
N LYS A 287 -10.22 5.02 13.63
CA LYS A 287 -10.16 5.22 15.09
C LYS A 287 -9.52 4.03 15.78
N GLY A 288 -9.92 2.80 15.43
CA GLY A 288 -9.33 1.58 15.98
C GLY A 288 -7.84 1.44 15.69
N ILE A 289 -7.39 1.82 14.49
CA ILE A 289 -5.96 1.85 14.13
C ILE A 289 -5.22 2.90 14.98
N GLY A 290 -5.76 4.12 15.11
CA GLY A 290 -5.16 5.16 15.95
C GLY A 290 -5.18 4.85 17.46
N GLU A 291 -6.07 3.99 17.93
CA GLU A 291 -6.07 3.46 19.30
C GLU A 291 -5.04 2.34 19.48
N ALA A 292 -4.87 1.46 18.50
CA ALA A 292 -3.96 0.32 18.58
C ALA A 292 -2.49 0.69 18.33
N PHE A 293 -2.22 1.63 17.43
CA PHE A 293 -0.86 1.97 16.97
C PHE A 293 -0.46 3.43 17.21
N GLY A 294 -1.39 4.26 17.68
CA GLY A 294 -1.15 5.68 17.87
C GLY A 294 -0.21 6.00 19.05
N PRO A 295 0.55 7.10 18.99
CA PRO A 295 0.64 8.02 17.86
C PRO A 295 1.43 7.41 16.70
N ILE A 296 0.87 7.51 15.48
CA ILE A 296 1.56 7.12 14.25
C ILE A 296 2.53 8.26 13.89
N ASP A 297 3.81 7.97 13.71
CA ASP A 297 4.81 9.01 13.43
C ASP A 297 4.61 9.61 12.03
N LEU A 298 4.36 8.75 11.04
CA LEU A 298 4.11 9.16 9.67
C LEU A 298 3.05 8.28 9.01
N ALA A 299 2.08 8.90 8.33
CA ALA A 299 1.08 8.18 7.55
C ALA A 299 1.07 8.63 6.08
N ALA A 300 1.05 7.68 5.15
CA ALA A 300 0.78 7.90 3.75
C ALA A 300 -0.71 7.63 3.47
N ILE A 301 -1.47 8.69 3.15
CA ILE A 301 -2.95 8.65 3.07
C ILE A 301 -3.37 9.04 1.64
N PRO A 302 -4.24 8.26 0.97
CA PRO A 302 -4.69 8.59 -0.38
C PRO A 302 -5.53 9.87 -0.36
N ILE A 303 -5.26 10.76 -1.31
CA ILE A 303 -5.98 12.01 -1.48
C ILE A 303 -6.56 12.18 -2.88
N GLY A 304 -6.35 11.24 -3.81
CA GLY A 304 -6.82 11.31 -5.20
C GLY A 304 -7.79 10.18 -5.56
N ALA A 305 -8.17 10.10 -6.83
CA ALA A 305 -9.12 9.14 -7.39
C ALA A 305 -10.52 9.16 -6.75
N TYR A 306 -10.88 10.25 -6.06
CA TYR A 306 -12.19 10.37 -5.40
C TYR A 306 -13.32 10.80 -6.33
N GLY A 307 -13.00 11.10 -7.59
CA GLY A 307 -13.92 11.54 -8.62
C GLY A 307 -14.31 13.01 -8.50
N HIS A 308 -14.63 13.64 -9.62
CA HIS A 308 -15.32 14.93 -9.62
C HIS A 308 -16.71 14.80 -8.95
N GLU A 309 -17.38 15.92 -8.64
CA GLU A 309 -18.72 15.92 -8.02
C GLU A 309 -19.73 15.00 -8.74
N THR A 310 -19.63 14.92 -10.07
CA THR A 310 -20.44 14.07 -10.95
C THR A 310 -20.15 12.56 -10.83
N GLU A 311 -19.06 12.18 -10.19
CA GLU A 311 -18.59 10.79 -10.01
C GLU A 311 -18.53 10.37 -8.54
N ARG A 312 -18.62 11.33 -7.61
CA ARG A 312 -18.49 11.09 -6.17
C ARG A 312 -19.43 10.00 -5.68
N TRP A 313 -20.64 9.90 -6.23
CA TRP A 313 -21.60 8.85 -5.89
C TRP A 313 -21.05 7.43 -6.11
N PHE A 314 -20.19 7.23 -7.12
CA PHE A 314 -19.58 5.94 -7.49
C PHE A 314 -18.25 5.71 -6.75
N MET A 315 -17.43 6.77 -6.61
CA MET A 315 -16.09 6.66 -6.02
C MET A 315 -16.08 6.75 -4.49
N LYS A 316 -17.09 7.36 -3.85
CA LYS A 316 -17.17 7.52 -2.38
C LYS A 316 -17.01 6.25 -1.55
N PRO A 317 -17.60 5.11 -1.95
CA PRO A 317 -17.44 3.89 -1.18
C PRO A 317 -16.02 3.33 -1.18
N VAL A 318 -15.15 3.76 -2.10
CA VAL A 318 -13.84 3.12 -2.32
C VAL A 318 -12.64 4.08 -2.28
N HIS A 319 -12.85 5.40 -2.38
CA HIS A 319 -11.81 6.43 -2.29
C HIS A 319 -12.25 7.64 -1.44
N MET A 320 -11.38 8.02 -0.50
CA MET A 320 -11.51 9.26 0.29
C MET A 320 -11.23 10.49 -0.57
N ASN A 321 -12.02 11.55 -0.36
CA ASN A 321 -11.62 12.89 -0.81
C ASN A 321 -10.65 13.55 0.19
N CYS A 322 -10.15 14.76 -0.10
CA CYS A 322 -9.22 15.45 0.80
C CYS A 322 -9.79 15.75 2.20
N GLU A 323 -11.08 16.07 2.32
CA GLU A 323 -11.74 16.30 3.62
C GLU A 323 -11.75 15.01 4.47
N GLU A 324 -12.15 13.89 3.86
CA GLU A 324 -12.15 12.57 4.49
C GLU A 324 -10.72 12.10 4.82
N ALA A 325 -9.74 12.42 3.98
CA ALA A 325 -8.33 12.14 4.25
C ALA A 325 -7.81 12.91 5.47
N VAL A 326 -8.19 14.18 5.65
CA VAL A 326 -7.86 14.95 6.86
C VAL A 326 -8.53 14.37 8.10
N LYS A 327 -9.79 13.93 8.00
CA LYS A 327 -10.46 13.19 9.09
C LYS A 327 -9.72 11.89 9.42
N CYS A 328 -9.28 11.13 8.41
CA CYS A 328 -8.47 9.93 8.59
C CYS A 328 -7.16 10.24 9.32
N HIS A 329 -6.43 11.28 8.90
CA HIS A 329 -5.20 11.76 9.57
C HIS A 329 -5.40 11.98 11.08
N VAL A 330 -6.50 12.63 11.46
CA VAL A 330 -6.85 12.88 12.87
C VAL A 330 -7.21 11.59 13.61
N LEU A 331 -8.05 10.73 13.02
CA LEU A 331 -8.49 9.47 13.64
C LEU A 331 -7.34 8.49 13.85
N LEU A 332 -6.37 8.47 12.94
CA LEU A 332 -5.12 7.72 13.06
C LEU A 332 -4.19 8.26 14.15
N LYS A 333 -4.47 9.45 14.72
CA LYS A 333 -3.57 10.18 15.62
C LYS A 333 -2.18 10.34 15.01
N SER A 334 -2.14 10.64 13.71
CA SER A 334 -0.87 10.78 12.98
C SER A 334 -0.18 12.07 13.38
N ARG A 335 1.12 12.01 13.67
CA ARG A 335 1.97 13.18 13.93
C ARG A 335 2.25 13.95 12.66
N GLN A 336 2.48 13.23 11.56
CA GLN A 336 2.66 13.81 10.24
C GLN A 336 2.03 12.92 9.18
N SER A 337 1.62 13.49 8.05
CA SER A 337 1.14 12.71 6.91
C SER A 337 1.62 13.24 5.57
N ILE A 338 1.68 12.33 4.60
CA ILE A 338 1.94 12.62 3.19
C ILE A 338 0.78 12.13 2.33
N GLY A 339 0.37 12.96 1.36
CA GLY A 339 -0.72 12.63 0.44
C GLY A 339 -0.23 11.76 -0.70
N ILE A 340 -0.89 10.61 -0.92
CA ILE A 340 -0.62 9.68 -2.03
C ILE A 340 -1.82 9.56 -2.97
N HIS A 341 -1.72 8.73 -4.00
CA HIS A 341 -2.75 8.42 -5.01
C HIS A 341 -3.15 9.59 -5.92
N TRP A 342 -2.28 10.58 -6.09
CA TRP A 342 -2.55 11.76 -6.91
C TRP A 342 -1.42 12.04 -7.93
N GLY A 343 -1.72 12.85 -8.94
CA GLY A 343 -0.73 13.49 -9.83
C GLY A 343 0.05 12.56 -10.78
N THR A 344 -0.29 11.27 -10.86
CA THR A 344 0.43 10.29 -11.70
C THR A 344 -0.43 9.70 -12.79
N PHE A 345 -1.62 9.20 -12.48
CA PHE A 345 -2.54 8.64 -13.46
C PHE A 345 -3.87 9.41 -13.39
N GLN A 346 -4.50 9.63 -14.54
CA GLN A 346 -5.87 10.12 -14.57
C GLN A 346 -6.81 8.91 -14.58
N LEU A 347 -7.30 8.52 -13.39
CA LEU A 347 -8.17 7.36 -13.18
C LEU A 347 -9.65 7.72 -13.15
N THR A 348 -9.94 8.98 -12.86
CA THR A 348 -11.26 9.57 -12.59
C THR A 348 -11.32 10.98 -13.17
N ALA A 349 -12.47 11.65 -13.03
CA ALA A 349 -12.71 12.95 -13.62
C ALA A 349 -12.21 14.17 -12.84
N GLU A 350 -11.70 14.04 -11.60
CA GLU A 350 -11.21 15.21 -10.88
C GLU A 350 -9.98 15.84 -11.58
N PRO A 351 -9.82 17.18 -11.53
CA PRO A 351 -8.62 17.82 -12.05
C PRO A 351 -7.36 17.32 -11.33
N VAL A 352 -6.31 17.02 -12.08
CA VAL A 352 -5.10 16.33 -11.55
C VAL A 352 -4.31 17.15 -10.52
N LEU A 353 -4.43 18.49 -10.54
CA LEU A 353 -3.82 19.40 -9.56
C LEU A 353 -4.76 19.79 -8.42
N GLU A 354 -6.01 19.30 -8.43
CA GLU A 354 -6.98 19.61 -7.39
C GLU A 354 -6.62 19.00 -6.02
N PRO A 355 -6.18 17.73 -5.91
CA PRO A 355 -5.95 17.10 -4.61
C PRO A 355 -4.99 17.87 -3.67
N PRO A 356 -3.79 18.30 -4.10
CA PRO A 356 -2.91 19.10 -3.23
C PRO A 356 -3.53 20.43 -2.79
N ARG A 357 -4.27 21.09 -3.69
CA ARG A 357 -4.92 22.38 -3.42
C ARG A 357 -6.03 22.23 -2.38
N LEU A 358 -6.88 21.22 -2.53
CA LEU A 358 -7.96 20.94 -1.58
C LEU A 358 -7.41 20.46 -0.25
N LEU A 359 -6.40 19.56 -0.23
CA LEU A 359 -5.74 19.16 1.02
C LEU A 359 -5.22 20.38 1.78
N ALA A 360 -4.48 21.28 1.11
CA ALA A 360 -3.98 22.50 1.74
C ALA A 360 -5.12 23.40 2.26
N SER A 361 -6.27 23.41 1.58
CA SER A 361 -7.46 24.14 2.03
C SER A 361 -8.11 23.54 3.27
N GLU A 362 -8.23 22.21 3.33
CA GLU A 362 -8.76 21.50 4.50
C GLU A 362 -7.85 21.66 5.71
N MET A 363 -6.53 21.57 5.53
CA MET A 363 -5.55 21.76 6.60
C MET A 363 -5.56 23.17 7.21
N ARG A 364 -5.98 24.21 6.46
CA ARG A 364 -6.12 25.58 6.99
C ARG A 364 -7.36 25.79 7.87
N LYS A 365 -8.29 24.82 7.92
CA LYS A 365 -9.54 24.97 8.70
C LYS A 365 -9.36 24.74 10.20
N GLY A 366 -8.22 24.17 10.63
CA GLY A 366 -7.95 23.90 12.03
C GLY A 366 -6.47 23.87 12.35
N ASP A 367 -6.15 23.88 13.63
CA ASP A 367 -4.78 23.67 14.13
C ASP A 367 -4.52 22.17 14.21
N LEU A 368 -4.00 21.61 13.12
CA LEU A 368 -3.81 20.18 12.92
C LEU A 368 -2.33 19.86 12.74
N ASN A 369 -1.95 18.64 13.13
CA ASN A 369 -0.65 18.07 12.81
C ASN A 369 -0.36 18.14 11.29
N PRO A 370 0.92 18.30 10.87
CA PRO A 370 1.23 18.51 9.46
C PRO A 370 0.77 17.37 8.53
N PHE A 371 0.01 17.70 7.50
CA PHE A 371 -0.34 16.81 6.40
C PHE A 371 -0.04 17.52 5.08
N CYS A 372 1.00 17.06 4.39
CA CYS A 372 1.53 17.69 3.19
C CYS A 372 1.48 16.76 1.98
N VAL A 373 1.85 17.28 0.81
CA VAL A 373 2.20 16.46 -0.34
C VAL A 373 3.71 16.53 -0.57
N LEU A 374 4.25 15.48 -1.19
CA LEU A 374 5.61 15.47 -1.73
C LEU A 374 5.52 15.62 -3.24
N GLU A 375 6.52 16.25 -3.85
CA GLU A 375 6.69 16.25 -5.30
C GLU A 375 7.18 14.87 -5.78
N HIS A 376 6.90 14.51 -7.03
CA HIS A 376 7.40 13.26 -7.59
C HIS A 376 8.93 13.21 -7.56
N GLY A 377 9.48 12.18 -6.94
CA GLY A 377 10.91 11.97 -6.71
C GLY A 377 11.46 12.65 -5.46
N GLU A 378 10.67 13.51 -4.81
CA GLU A 378 11.09 14.16 -3.57
C GLU A 378 11.34 13.13 -2.48
N THR A 379 12.49 13.25 -1.82
CA THR A 379 12.85 12.49 -0.64
C THR A 379 12.89 13.41 0.57
N ARG A 380 12.16 13.08 1.63
CA ARG A 380 12.06 13.88 2.87
C ARG A 380 12.25 13.02 4.10
N SER A 381 12.99 13.53 5.08
CA SER A 381 13.14 12.92 6.40
C SER A 381 12.12 13.50 7.39
N PHE A 382 11.66 12.67 8.31
CA PHE A 382 10.62 12.96 9.31
C PHE A 382 11.13 12.44 10.66
N SER A 383 11.14 13.29 11.68
CA SER A 383 11.75 13.03 12.99
C SER A 383 10.76 12.87 14.13
#